data_AF-A0A0C3U1A0-F1
#
_entry.id   AF-A0A0C3U1A0-F1
#
_cell.length_a   1.000
_cell.length_b   1.000
_cell.length_c   1.000
_cell.angle_alpha   90.00
_cell.angle_beta   90.00
_cell.angle_gamma   90.00
#
_symmetry.space_group_name_H-M   'P 1'
#
loop_
_entity.id
_entity.type
_entity.pdbx_description
1 polymer ?
#
loop_
_entity_poly.entity_id
_entity_poly.type
_entity_poly.pdbx_seq_one_letter_code
_entity_poly.pdbx_strand_id
1 'polypeptide(L)'
;MWLGGNIPEQFLAWRNTWIDLHPEWQHILWTEEDVEELAMLNPEAYKNAPNLGAKSDLLRLEVVWRFGGLYIDIDFECLKSFDVLHDHLDFYAGLSNVGAMEISNGIFAAR
;
A
#
# COMPACT_ATOMS: atom_id res chain seq x y z
N MET A 1 3.10 1.99 3.15
CA MET A 1 3.14 3.39 3.66
C MET A 1 3.39 3.33 5.14
N TRP A 2 3.93 4.38 5.74
CA TRP A 2 4.03 4.47 7.19
C TRP A 2 3.78 5.90 7.65
N LEU A 3 2.72 6.09 8.40
CA LEU A 3 2.35 7.37 8.97
C LEU A 3 2.53 7.28 10.49
N GLY A 4 3.32 8.19 11.05
CA GLY A 4 3.59 8.28 12.48
C GLY A 4 4.76 7.42 12.98
N GLY A 5 5.68 8.04 13.72
CA GLY A 5 6.67 7.36 14.56
C GLY A 5 7.59 6.35 13.84
N ASN A 6 8.20 5.46 14.63
CA ASN A 6 9.17 4.48 14.14
C ASN A 6 8.48 3.20 13.63
N ILE A 7 8.98 2.66 12.52
CA ILE A 7 8.52 1.38 11.97
C ILE A 7 9.08 0.23 12.84
N PRO A 8 8.25 -0.73 13.30
CA PRO A 8 8.71 -1.93 13.97
C PRO A 8 9.70 -2.75 13.13
N GLU A 9 10.73 -3.32 13.75
CA GLU A 9 11.78 -4.10 13.06
C GLU A 9 11.21 -5.26 12.23
N GLN A 10 10.16 -5.93 12.73
CA GLN A 10 9.50 -7.01 12.02
C GLN A 10 8.89 -6.53 10.68
N PHE A 11 8.31 -5.34 10.64
CA PHE A 11 7.70 -4.79 9.43
C PHE A 11 8.79 -4.39 8.43
N LEU A 12 9.95 -3.94 8.90
CA LEU A 12 11.12 -3.73 8.04
C LEU A 12 11.64 -5.05 7.46
N ALA A 13 11.68 -6.11 8.26
CA ALA A 13 12.07 -7.44 7.78
C ALA A 13 11.09 -7.95 6.70
N TRP A 14 9.79 -7.81 6.92
CA TRP A 14 8.78 -8.18 5.92
C TRP A 14 8.83 -7.30 4.67
N ARG A 15 9.04 -5.98 4.80
CA ARG A 15 9.30 -5.11 3.65
C ARG A 15 10.48 -5.59 2.81
N ASN A 16 11.56 -6.06 3.44
CA ASN A 16 12.73 -6.54 2.69
C ASN A 16 12.40 -7.79 1.85
N THR A 17 11.48 -8.66 2.29
CA THR A 17 11.04 -9.80 1.47
C THR A 17 10.40 -9.37 0.15
N TRP A 18 9.70 -8.23 0.12
CA TRP A 18 9.15 -7.66 -1.11
C TRP A 18 10.24 -7.14 -2.04
N ILE A 19 11.26 -6.47 -1.48
CA ILE A 19 12.39 -5.94 -2.25
C ILE A 19 13.19 -7.10 -2.86
N ASP A 20 13.49 -8.13 -2.07
CA ASP A 20 14.28 -9.28 -2.49
C ASP A 20 13.58 -10.10 -3.58
N LEU A 21 12.25 -10.20 -3.53
CA LEU A 21 11.45 -10.92 -4.53
C LEU A 21 11.11 -10.07 -5.77
N HIS A 22 11.36 -8.76 -5.75
CA HIS A 22 11.08 -7.84 -6.86
C HIS A 22 12.23 -6.84 -7.06
N PRO A 23 13.45 -7.30 -7.37
CA PRO A 23 14.64 -6.43 -7.43
C PRO A 23 14.56 -5.36 -8.53
N GLU A 24 13.79 -5.61 -9.59
CA GLU A 24 13.64 -4.69 -10.73
C GLU A 24 12.51 -3.65 -10.52
N TRP A 25 11.71 -3.79 -9.45
CA TRP A 25 10.61 -2.87 -9.18
C TRP A 25 11.10 -1.60 -8.48
N GLN A 26 10.38 -0.49 -8.68
CA GLN A 26 10.57 0.70 -7.86
C GLN A 26 9.80 0.54 -6.54
N HIS A 27 10.52 0.56 -5.42
CA HIS A 27 9.94 0.45 -4.09
C HIS A 27 9.83 1.83 -3.44
N ILE A 28 8.60 2.28 -3.17
CA ILE A 28 8.33 3.58 -2.55
C ILE A 28 7.67 3.38 -1.18
N LEU A 29 8.26 3.97 -0.15
CA LEU A 29 7.63 4.09 1.16
C LEU A 29 7.09 5.50 1.31
N TRP A 30 5.76 5.66 1.17
CA TRP A 30 5.10 6.93 1.45
C TRP A 30 5.07 7.21 2.95
N THR A 31 5.62 8.35 3.33
CA THR A 31 5.69 8.92 4.68
C THR A 31 4.81 10.16 4.81
N GLU A 32 4.70 10.74 6.01
CA GLU A 32 3.94 11.98 6.21
C GLU A 32 4.50 13.16 5.41
N GLU A 33 5.83 13.25 5.27
CA GLU A 33 6.50 14.31 4.49
C GLU A 33 6.14 14.20 3.00
N ASP A 34 6.15 12.98 2.43
CA ASP A 34 5.78 12.75 1.03
C ASP A 34 4.31 13.14 0.74
N VAL A 35 3.43 13.00 1.73
CA VAL A 35 2.00 13.31 1.59
C VAL A 35 1.77 14.82 1.52
N GLU A 36 2.55 15.61 2.24
CA GLU A 36 2.48 17.07 2.15
C GLU A 36 2.82 17.54 0.73
N GLU A 37 3.78 16.89 0.08
CA GLU A 37 4.17 17.16 -1.32
C GLU A 37 3.16 16.63 -2.35
N LEU A 38 2.49 15.51 -2.05
CA LEU A 38 1.54 14.87 -2.97
C LEU A 38 0.33 15.76 -3.30
N ALA A 39 -0.03 16.69 -2.41
CA ALA A 39 -1.23 17.53 -2.50
C ALA A 39 -2.49 16.69 -2.76
N MET A 40 -2.98 16.02 -1.71
CA MET A 40 -4.15 15.13 -1.75
C MET A 40 -5.35 15.73 -2.49
N LEU A 41 -6.07 14.89 -3.25
CA LEU A 41 -7.24 15.25 -4.06
C LEU A 41 -8.36 15.80 -3.18
N ASN A 42 -8.55 15.21 -2.01
CA ASN A 42 -9.44 15.70 -0.98
C ASN A 42 -8.67 15.97 0.33
N PRO A 43 -8.00 17.13 0.43
CA PRO A 43 -7.16 17.43 1.58
C PRO A 43 -7.98 17.60 2.86
N GLU A 44 -9.26 18.00 2.76
CA GLU A 44 -10.15 18.13 3.90
C GLU A 44 -10.53 16.77 4.47
N ALA A 45 -10.90 15.80 3.62
CA ALA A 45 -11.18 14.43 4.06
C ALA A 45 -9.93 13.78 4.68
N TYR A 46 -8.76 13.94 4.06
CA TYR A 46 -7.51 13.43 4.61
C TYR A 46 -7.16 14.05 5.95
N LYS A 47 -7.31 15.38 6.09
CA LYS A 47 -7.06 16.10 7.34
C LYS A 47 -7.99 15.64 8.46
N ASN A 48 -9.28 15.48 8.16
CA ASN A 48 -10.33 15.15 9.12
C ASN A 48 -10.49 13.63 9.38
N ALA A 49 -9.69 12.78 8.74
CA ALA A 49 -9.72 11.34 8.97
C ALA A 49 -9.47 11.01 10.46
N PRO A 50 -10.24 10.08 11.06
CA PRO A 50 -10.31 9.90 12.51
C PRO A 50 -9.05 9.31 13.15
N ASN A 51 -8.18 8.67 12.36
CA ASN A 51 -6.92 8.08 12.83
C ASN A 51 -5.95 7.87 11.65
N LEU A 52 -4.72 7.44 11.94
CA LEU A 52 -3.67 7.21 10.94
C LEU A 52 -4.02 6.07 9.96
N GLY A 53 -4.76 5.05 10.41
CA GLY A 53 -5.26 3.99 9.54
C GLY A 53 -6.22 4.52 8.48
N ALA A 54 -7.20 5.34 8.90
CA ALA A 54 -8.12 5.99 7.99
C ALA A 54 -7.43 6.99 7.04
N LYS A 55 -6.34 7.64 7.48
CA LYS A 55 -5.47 8.42 6.58
C LYS A 55 -4.83 7.52 5.53
N SER A 56 -4.24 6.40 5.94
CA SER A 56 -3.67 5.39 5.04
C SER A 56 -4.69 4.84 4.05
N ASP A 57 -5.96 4.67 4.45
CA ASP A 57 -7.04 4.24 3.56
C ASP A 57 -7.33 5.23 2.43
N LEU A 58 -7.31 6.53 2.72
CA LEU A 58 -7.45 7.56 1.68
C LEU A 58 -6.21 7.66 0.80
N LEU A 59 -5.03 7.65 1.42
CA LEU A 59 -3.75 7.82 0.73
C LEU A 59 -3.44 6.67 -0.24
N ARG A 60 -3.68 5.42 0.16
CA ARG A 60 -3.40 4.24 -0.69
C ARG A 60 -4.20 4.27 -1.98
N LEU A 61 -5.47 4.67 -1.90
CA LEU A 61 -6.35 4.76 -3.06
C LEU A 61 -5.87 5.86 -3.99
N GLU A 62 -5.49 7.01 -3.45
CA GLU A 62 -5.04 8.14 -4.25
C GLU A 62 -3.69 7.90 -4.92
N VAL A 63 -2.73 7.29 -4.20
CA VAL A 63 -1.42 6.93 -4.77
C VAL A 63 -1.58 5.97 -5.93
N VAL A 64 -2.33 4.87 -5.75
CA VAL A 64 -2.55 3.90 -6.82
C VAL A 64 -3.35 4.53 -7.97
N TRP A 65 -4.31 5.41 -7.69
CA TRP A 65 -5.07 6.11 -8.73
C TRP A 65 -4.18 7.05 -9.58
N ARG A 66 -3.20 7.72 -8.98
CA ARG A 66 -2.32 8.67 -9.68
C ARG A 66 -1.17 7.99 -10.42
N PHE A 67 -0.59 6.94 -9.82
CA PHE A 67 0.68 6.37 -10.26
C PHE A 67 0.58 4.91 -10.73
N GLY A 68 -0.57 4.27 -10.54
CA GLY A 68 -0.71 2.83 -10.73
C GLY A 68 0.17 2.04 -9.76
N GLY A 69 0.47 0.80 -10.13
CA GLY A 69 1.35 -0.09 -9.39
C GLY A 69 0.62 -0.92 -8.34
N LEU A 70 1.40 -1.54 -7.45
CA LEU A 70 0.92 -2.39 -6.36
C LEU A 70 1.04 -1.64 -5.04
N TYR A 71 -0.08 -1.51 -4.34
CA TYR A 71 -0.10 -1.14 -2.93
C TYR A 71 -0.04 -2.37 -2.03
N ILE A 72 0.73 -2.27 -0.96
CA ILE A 72 0.79 -3.23 0.15
C ILE A 72 0.83 -2.50 1.49
N ASP A 73 0.13 -3.02 2.49
CA ASP A 73 0.37 -2.64 3.87
C ASP A 73 1.79 -3.07 4.28
N ILE A 74 2.41 -2.32 5.20
CA ILE A 74 3.82 -2.52 5.57
C ILE A 74 4.05 -3.81 6.39
N ASP A 75 2.99 -4.37 6.95
CA ASP A 75 2.99 -5.54 7.81
C ASP A 75 2.70 -6.84 7.04
N PHE A 76 2.84 -6.83 5.70
CA PHE A 76 2.71 -8.01 4.85
C PHE A 76 4.08 -8.63 4.55
N GLU A 77 4.23 -9.91 4.86
CA GLU A 77 5.35 -10.73 4.37
C GLU A 77 5.11 -11.17 2.93
N CYS A 78 6.11 -10.99 2.06
CA CYS A 78 6.07 -11.46 0.69
C CYS A 78 6.53 -12.92 0.61
N LEU A 79 5.61 -13.80 0.23
CA LEU A 79 5.92 -15.24 0.13
C LEU A 79 6.33 -15.67 -1.28
N LYS A 80 5.92 -14.91 -2.31
CA LYS A 80 6.15 -15.21 -3.73
C LYS A 80 6.15 -13.92 -4.55
N SER A 81 6.84 -13.94 -5.69
CA SER A 81 6.80 -12.85 -6.67
C SER A 81 5.38 -12.65 -7.25
N PHE A 82 5.05 -11.39 -7.49
CA PHE A 82 3.84 -10.88 -8.10
C PHE A 82 4.03 -10.52 -9.59
N ASP A 83 5.21 -10.75 -10.17
CA ASP A 83 5.53 -10.40 -11.57
C ASP A 83 4.46 -10.93 -12.54
N VAL A 84 4.05 -12.19 -12.40
CA VAL A 84 3.04 -12.79 -13.29
C VAL A 84 1.70 -12.03 -13.21
N LEU A 85 1.28 -11.61 -12.01
CA LEU A 85 0.06 -10.82 -11.85
C LEU A 85 0.25 -9.44 -12.46
N HIS A 86 1.40 -8.81 -12.18
CA HIS A 86 1.71 -7.47 -12.65
C HIS A 86 2.00 -7.38 -14.15
N ASP A 87 2.29 -8.48 -14.83
CA ASP A 87 2.45 -8.57 -16.27
C ASP A 87 1.11 -8.81 -16.99
N HIS A 88 0.20 -9.56 -16.38
CA HIS A 88 -0.99 -10.07 -17.08
C HIS A 88 -2.32 -9.40 -16.69
N LEU A 89 -2.39 -8.70 -15.56
CA LEU A 89 -3.65 -8.15 -15.02
C LEU A 89 -3.57 -6.64 -14.81
N ASP A 90 -4.57 -5.91 -15.28
CA ASP A 90 -4.71 -4.47 -15.03
C ASP A 90 -5.21 -4.16 -13.62
N PHE A 91 -5.84 -5.13 -12.95
CA PHE A 91 -6.30 -5.02 -11.57
C PHE A 91 -6.26 -6.37 -10.86
N TYR A 92 -5.81 -6.38 -9.61
CA TYR A 92 -5.92 -7.51 -8.70
C TYR A 92 -5.95 -7.03 -7.25
N ALA A 93 -6.62 -7.77 -6.37
CA ALA A 93 -6.74 -7.43 -4.96
C ALA A 93 -6.79 -8.68 -4.08
N GLY A 94 -6.45 -8.52 -2.81
CA GLY A 94 -6.57 -9.57 -1.81
C GLY A 94 -8.03 -9.90 -1.51
N LEU A 95 -8.31 -11.17 -1.21
CA LEU A 95 -9.58 -11.63 -0.68
C LEU A 95 -9.40 -12.07 0.77
N SER A 96 -10.29 -11.64 1.65
CA SER A 96 -10.36 -12.10 3.04
C SER A 96 -11.71 -12.74 3.35
N ASN A 97 -11.72 -13.59 4.38
CA ASN A 97 -12.92 -14.22 4.89
C ASN A 97 -12.98 -14.06 6.42
N VAL A 98 -13.50 -12.91 6.86
CA VAL A 98 -13.64 -12.56 8.28
C VAL A 98 -15.06 -12.79 8.81
N GLY A 99 -15.79 -13.71 8.17
CA GLY A 99 -17.22 -13.98 8.43
C GLY A 99 -18.10 -13.78 7.19
N ALA A 100 -17.58 -13.06 6.20
CA ALA A 100 -18.06 -12.99 4.82
C ALA A 100 -16.87 -12.86 3.88
N MET A 101 -17.05 -13.23 2.60
CA MET A 101 -16.05 -12.95 1.58
C MET A 101 -16.02 -11.46 1.30
N GLU A 102 -14.84 -10.85 1.44
CA GLU A 102 -14.62 -9.43 1.20
C GLU A 102 -13.37 -9.22 0.36
N ILE A 103 -13.34 -8.12 -0.39
CA ILE A 103 -12.15 -7.65 -1.09
C ILE A 103 -11.39 -6.75 -0.12
N SER A 104 -10.15 -7.11 0.18
CA SER A 104 -9.27 -6.35 1.07
C SER A 104 -8.58 -5.21 0.31
N ASN A 105 -8.39 -4.07 0.98
CA ASN A 105 -7.59 -2.94 0.50
C ASN A 105 -6.17 -2.92 1.09
N GLY A 106 -5.77 -3.97 1.82
CA GLY A 106 -4.40 -4.11 2.36
C GLY A 106 -3.38 -4.57 1.31
N ILE A 107 -3.85 -5.14 0.21
CA ILE A 107 -3.04 -5.44 -0.97
C ILE A 107 -3.90 -5.34 -2.24
N PHE A 108 -3.53 -4.45 -3.15
CA PHE A 108 -4.19 -4.33 -4.44
C PHE A 108 -3.33 -3.57 -5.44
N ALA A 109 -3.51 -3.86 -6.73
CA ALA A 109 -2.87 -3.14 -7.81
C ALA A 109 -3.87 -2.64 -8.84
N ALA A 110 -3.52 -1.54 -9.50
CA ALA A 110 -4.20 -1.03 -10.69
C ALA A 110 -3.18 -0.43 -11.67
N ARG A 111 -3.54 -0.37 -12.95
CA ARG A 111 -2.76 0.27 -14.02
C ARG A 111 -3.54 1.42 -14.66
#